data_AF-A0A084GFZ4-F1
#
_entry.id   AF-A0A084GFZ4-F1
#
_cell.length_a   1.000
_cell.length_b   1.000
_cell.length_c   1.000
_cell.angle_alpha   90.00
_cell.angle_beta   90.00
_cell.angle_gamma   90.00
#
_symmetry.space_group_name_H-M   'P 1'
#
loop_
_entity.id
_entity.type
_entity.pdbx_description
1 polymer ?
#
loop_
_entity_poly.entity_id
_entity_poly.type
_entity_poly.pdbx_seq_one_letter_code
_entity_poly.pdbx_strand_id
1 'polypeptide(L)'
;MRRKMETALEGLAAALAATTLAPCKTYPPPPPGHHGPPAGHPPHLHGPPPPPPPPHPAHPDAPHLDGTHPDGAHPDPQRPAPSQEEESIASLSNSAGPSVSLVQEDPLCAHHPDTSNIAVVMKTGATESFARLPTQFMTVLRCIDDFLVFSDMNQTIAGVEVLDALDEVLESAKKDNRDFDLYRTQLACDVDQKPCTSALNAAEAGWNLDKYKNIHMAAKTWKRLPDKDWYLFIDADTYVTWNTLVMWLKTLDPKKKIYLGSVALIRDYPFAHGGSGYILSRAAMEAFVGEHPRVANEYDEDVHNHCCGDFLLAKALNETAGVPVTQVWPTINGEKPFTLPYSNSHWCQPIATMHHMSPEEISSFWEYETARYAAALNSTPRSSSKSSAKPELEPILARDIYHEFFARRLVARRDDWDNASGERLYLNSSAKEYSESQLKKAYNDAKKTEVEKKAHMSFENCRAACRETKRCFQFSFKDGVCGFSFSIRLGKPVPPKENTKAHDRMASGWDVEKIEEWVEKNKVCKKVFWPNI
;
A
#
# COMPACT_ATOMS: atom_id res chain seq x y z
N MET A 1 4.75 -29.70 21.02
CA MET A 1 3.80 -28.56 20.93
C MET A 1 4.43 -27.23 21.34
N ARG A 2 5.09 -27.10 22.52
CA ARG A 2 5.75 -25.83 22.95
C ARG A 2 6.80 -25.26 21.98
N ARG A 3 7.71 -26.09 21.45
CA ARG A 3 8.70 -25.66 20.44
C ARG A 3 8.12 -25.22 19.08
N LYS A 4 6.89 -25.65 18.73
CA LYS A 4 6.21 -25.22 17.50
C LYS A 4 5.40 -23.92 17.69
N MET A 5 5.04 -23.57 18.95
CA MET A 5 4.46 -22.26 19.27
C MET A 5 5.55 -21.17 19.35
N GLU A 6 6.75 -21.52 19.85
CA GLU A 6 7.90 -20.59 19.89
C GLU A 6 8.31 -20.12 18.48
N THR A 7 8.34 -21.01 17.49
CA THR A 7 8.65 -20.64 16.09
C THR A 7 7.53 -19.83 15.42
N ALA A 8 6.26 -20.04 15.81
CA ALA A 8 5.12 -19.30 15.27
C ALA A 8 5.03 -17.86 15.84
N LEU A 9 5.43 -17.66 17.10
CA LEU A 9 5.51 -16.35 17.74
C LEU A 9 6.72 -15.54 17.27
N GLU A 10 7.85 -16.20 16.99
CA GLU A 10 9.02 -15.56 16.35
C GLU A 10 8.70 -15.12 14.90
N GLY A 11 7.90 -15.90 14.16
CA GLY A 11 7.41 -15.53 12.82
C GLY A 11 6.47 -14.33 12.79
N LEU A 12 5.55 -14.22 13.76
CA LEU A 12 4.64 -13.06 13.87
C LEU A 12 5.35 -11.77 14.32
N ALA A 13 6.38 -11.87 15.16
CA ALA A 13 7.15 -10.72 15.62
C ALA A 13 8.08 -10.15 14.52
N ALA A 14 8.56 -11.00 13.60
CA ALA A 14 9.34 -10.57 12.43
C ALA A 14 8.48 -9.83 11.38
N ALA A 15 7.23 -10.23 11.18
CA ALA A 15 6.30 -9.59 10.24
C ALA A 15 5.85 -8.18 10.68
N LEU A 16 5.81 -7.91 11.99
CA LEU A 16 5.41 -6.60 12.54
C LEU A 16 6.56 -5.58 12.67
N ALA A 17 7.81 -6.00 12.44
CA ALA A 17 9.00 -5.14 12.55
C ALA A 17 9.61 -4.72 11.19
N ALA A 18 9.11 -5.25 10.06
CA ALA A 18 9.67 -5.03 8.73
C ALA A 18 9.05 -3.85 7.93
N THR A 19 8.14 -3.06 8.51
CA THR A 19 7.47 -1.93 7.82
C THR A 19 8.15 -0.57 8.02
N THR A 20 9.42 -0.55 8.39
CA THR A 20 10.31 0.59 8.10
C THR A 20 11.11 0.22 6.86
N LEU A 21 11.04 1.01 5.79
CA LEU A 21 11.91 0.93 4.58
C LEU A 21 13.22 0.21 4.90
N ALA A 22 13.30 -1.08 4.55
CA ALA A 22 14.54 -1.81 4.66
C ALA A 22 15.54 -1.14 3.70
N PRO A 23 16.74 -0.73 4.14
CA PRO A 23 17.73 -0.17 3.24
C PRO A 23 18.07 -1.23 2.18
N CYS A 24 17.98 -0.85 0.91
CA CYS A 24 18.44 -1.67 -0.21
C CYS A 24 19.83 -2.23 0.10
N LYS A 25 20.00 -3.56 0.07
CA LYS A 25 21.33 -4.18 0.05
C LYS A 25 22.05 -3.66 -1.19
N THR A 26 23.12 -2.90 -0.98
CA THR A 26 24.03 -2.45 -2.03
C THR A 26 25.00 -3.60 -2.33
N TYR A 27 25.01 -4.06 -3.58
CA TYR A 27 26.14 -4.85 -4.08
C TYR A 27 27.28 -3.88 -4.42
N PRO A 28 28.52 -4.12 -3.97
CA PRO A 28 29.65 -3.30 -4.37
C PRO A 28 29.92 -3.46 -5.88
N PRO A 29 30.31 -2.38 -6.59
CA PRO A 29 30.70 -2.50 -7.99
C PRO A 29 31.98 -3.34 -8.13
N PRO A 30 32.12 -4.14 -9.21
CA PRO A 30 33.37 -4.83 -9.48
C PRO A 30 34.51 -3.82 -9.76
N PRO A 31 35.77 -4.14 -9.42
CA PRO A 31 36.89 -3.25 -9.65
C PRO A 31 37.14 -3.04 -11.16
N PRO A 32 37.60 -1.84 -11.58
CA PRO A 32 37.86 -1.56 -12.99
C PRO A 32 39.08 -2.34 -13.48
N GLY A 33 38.85 -3.31 -14.37
CA GLY A 33 39.89 -4.03 -15.10
C GLY A 33 40.29 -3.28 -16.37
N HIS A 34 41.54 -2.88 -16.47
CA HIS A 34 42.14 -2.35 -17.70
C HIS A 34 42.25 -3.44 -18.77
N HIS A 35 41.72 -3.14 -19.96
CA HIS A 35 41.88 -3.94 -21.17
C HIS A 35 43.34 -3.91 -21.67
N GLY A 36 43.93 -5.09 -21.83
CA GLY A 36 45.12 -5.35 -22.66
C GLY A 36 44.80 -6.41 -23.73
N PRO A 37 45.49 -6.42 -24.89
CA PRO A 37 45.09 -7.13 -26.11
C PRO A 37 45.42 -8.65 -26.07
N PRO A 38 44.88 -9.47 -27.00
CA PRO A 38 44.66 -10.89 -26.79
C PRO A 38 45.93 -11.71 -27.02
N ALA A 39 46.18 -12.67 -26.14
CA ALA A 39 47.21 -13.69 -26.31
C ALA A 39 46.61 -15.10 -26.09
N GLY A 40 46.69 -15.91 -27.16
CA GLY A 40 46.71 -17.37 -27.23
C GLY A 40 45.99 -18.22 -26.17
N HIS A 41 44.98 -18.97 -26.62
CA HIS A 41 44.53 -20.19 -25.96
C HIS A 41 45.62 -21.27 -25.93
N PRO A 42 45.72 -22.03 -24.83
CA PRO A 42 45.84 -23.47 -24.90
C PRO A 42 44.70 -24.18 -24.11
N PRO A 43 44.38 -25.44 -24.46
CA PRO A 43 43.14 -26.08 -24.03
C PRO A 43 43.28 -26.68 -22.63
N HIS A 44 42.33 -26.39 -21.73
CA HIS A 44 42.19 -27.12 -20.48
C HIS A 44 40.96 -28.03 -20.52
N LEU A 45 41.27 -29.30 -20.32
CA LEU A 45 40.42 -30.48 -20.32
C LEU A 45 39.27 -30.35 -19.30
N HIS A 46 38.05 -30.55 -19.78
CA HIS A 46 36.90 -30.82 -18.91
C HIS A 46 37.05 -32.23 -18.31
N GLY A 47 37.22 -32.32 -16.99
CA GLY A 47 36.97 -33.55 -16.25
C GLY A 47 35.45 -33.80 -16.17
N PRO A 48 34.98 -35.05 -16.25
CA PRO A 48 33.57 -35.37 -16.21
C PRO A 48 32.97 -35.12 -14.82
N PRO A 49 31.68 -34.74 -14.72
CA PRO A 49 31.01 -34.55 -13.43
C PRO A 49 30.83 -35.88 -12.68
N PRO A 50 30.78 -35.85 -11.33
CA PRO A 50 30.65 -37.05 -10.51
C PRO A 50 29.28 -37.73 -10.67
N PRO A 51 29.20 -39.07 -10.52
CA PRO A 51 27.96 -39.82 -10.69
C PRO A 51 26.98 -39.61 -9.51
N PRO A 52 25.66 -39.76 -9.76
CA PRO A 52 24.64 -39.62 -8.72
C PRO A 52 24.67 -40.76 -7.70
N PRO A 53 24.19 -40.52 -6.46
CA PRO A 53 24.19 -41.50 -5.38
C PRO A 53 23.20 -42.66 -5.64
N PRO A 54 23.47 -43.86 -5.09
CA PRO A 54 22.68 -45.06 -5.36
C PRO A 54 21.31 -45.02 -4.64
N PRO A 55 20.29 -45.71 -5.17
CA PRO A 55 18.98 -45.81 -4.52
C PRO A 55 19.04 -46.74 -3.30
N HIS A 56 18.39 -46.33 -2.21
CA HIS A 56 18.22 -47.16 -1.01
C HIS A 56 17.14 -48.25 -1.19
N PRO A 57 17.28 -49.39 -0.49
CA PRO A 57 16.60 -50.64 -0.84
C PRO A 57 15.15 -50.70 -0.35
N ALA A 58 14.32 -51.35 -1.16
CA ALA A 58 12.99 -51.81 -0.79
C ALA A 58 13.07 -53.02 0.16
N HIS A 59 12.16 -53.08 1.12
CA HIS A 59 11.87 -54.25 1.94
C HIS A 59 10.36 -54.39 2.13
N PRO A 60 9.87 -55.60 2.44
CA PRO A 60 8.79 -56.24 1.71
C PRO A 60 7.53 -56.37 2.56
N ASP A 61 6.43 -56.76 1.90
CA ASP A 61 5.51 -57.81 2.34
C ASP A 61 4.09 -57.51 1.84
N ALA A 62 3.67 -58.33 0.88
CA ALA A 62 2.27 -58.64 0.61
C ALA A 62 2.06 -60.10 1.00
N PRO A 63 0.86 -60.49 1.48
CA PRO A 63 0.37 -61.84 1.28
C PRO A 63 -0.55 -61.89 0.06
N HIS A 64 -0.20 -62.79 -0.85
CA HIS A 64 -1.01 -63.32 -1.93
C HIS A 64 -2.36 -63.85 -1.45
N LEU A 65 -3.41 -63.62 -2.23
CA LEU A 65 -4.45 -64.62 -2.49
C LEU A 65 -4.74 -64.71 -3.99
N ASP A 66 -4.84 -65.95 -4.40
CA ASP A 66 -4.82 -66.54 -5.73
C ASP A 66 -6.20 -66.51 -6.42
N GLY A 67 -6.25 -66.64 -7.74
CA GLY A 67 -7.47 -67.10 -8.42
C GLY A 67 -7.88 -66.44 -9.73
N THR A 68 -7.25 -66.90 -10.82
CA THR A 68 -7.88 -67.26 -12.12
C THR A 68 -8.46 -66.17 -13.06
N HIS A 69 -7.77 -66.01 -14.20
CA HIS A 69 -8.25 -65.57 -15.53
C HIS A 69 -9.02 -66.73 -16.23
N PRO A 70 -9.86 -66.52 -17.27
CA PRO A 70 -9.34 -66.19 -18.61
C PRO A 70 -10.21 -65.31 -19.54
N ASP A 71 -9.50 -64.69 -20.49
CA ASP A 71 -9.78 -64.41 -21.92
C ASP A 71 -11.13 -63.89 -22.41
N GLY A 72 -11.07 -62.83 -23.24
CA GLY A 72 -12.16 -62.50 -24.17
C GLY A 72 -12.05 -61.16 -24.92
N ALA A 73 -11.31 -61.17 -26.04
CA ALA A 73 -11.60 -60.49 -27.31
C ALA A 73 -12.00 -58.99 -27.40
N HIS A 74 -11.15 -58.23 -28.12
CA HIS A 74 -11.52 -57.04 -28.92
C HIS A 74 -12.65 -57.35 -29.92
N PRO A 75 -13.52 -56.38 -30.29
CA PRO A 75 -13.16 -55.40 -31.32
C PRO A 75 -13.73 -53.98 -31.16
N ASP A 76 -12.96 -52.99 -31.63
CA ASP A 76 -13.47 -51.68 -32.07
C ASP A 76 -14.30 -51.88 -33.36
N PRO A 77 -15.46 -51.21 -33.49
CA PRO A 77 -15.53 -50.30 -34.63
C PRO A 77 -16.34 -49.01 -34.39
N GLN A 78 -15.76 -47.94 -34.93
CA GLN A 78 -16.40 -46.85 -35.68
C GLN A 78 -17.04 -45.67 -34.93
N ARG A 79 -16.39 -44.54 -35.16
CA ARG A 79 -16.87 -43.15 -35.11
C ARG A 79 -18.21 -42.95 -35.86
N PRO A 80 -19.11 -42.14 -35.29
CA PRO A 80 -19.90 -41.16 -36.04
C PRO A 80 -19.52 -39.72 -35.65
N ALA A 81 -19.64 -38.81 -36.61
CA ALA A 81 -19.43 -37.37 -36.45
C ALA A 81 -20.77 -36.64 -36.14
N PRO A 82 -20.76 -35.31 -35.98
CA PRO A 82 -21.04 -34.58 -34.75
C PRO A 82 -22.53 -34.23 -34.58
N SER A 83 -23.04 -34.28 -33.35
CA SER A 83 -24.30 -33.63 -32.96
C SER A 83 -23.99 -32.41 -32.10
N GLN A 84 -24.46 -31.27 -32.58
CA GLN A 84 -24.58 -30.04 -31.81
C GLN A 84 -25.48 -30.27 -30.60
N GLU A 85 -25.07 -29.74 -29.46
CA GLU A 85 -25.92 -28.99 -28.53
C GLU A 85 -25.01 -28.30 -27.51
N GLU A 86 -24.91 -26.98 -27.64
CA GLU A 86 -24.38 -26.06 -26.64
C GLU A 86 -25.39 -25.98 -25.49
N GLU A 87 -25.04 -26.47 -24.30
CA GLU A 87 -25.70 -26.01 -23.08
C GLU A 87 -24.98 -24.76 -22.57
N SER A 88 -25.55 -23.61 -22.92
CA SER A 88 -25.19 -22.33 -22.32
C SER A 88 -25.75 -22.25 -20.91
N ILE A 89 -24.85 -22.05 -19.95
CA ILE A 89 -25.20 -21.63 -18.59
C ILE A 89 -25.81 -20.24 -18.72
N ALA A 90 -27.08 -20.13 -18.31
CA ALA A 90 -27.91 -18.95 -18.40
C ALA A 90 -27.19 -17.68 -17.92
N SER A 91 -26.83 -16.84 -18.89
CA SER A 91 -26.57 -15.42 -18.69
C SER A 91 -27.87 -14.76 -18.22
N LEU A 92 -27.84 -14.09 -17.07
CA LEU A 92 -28.86 -13.10 -16.71
C LEU A 92 -28.66 -11.85 -17.58
N SER A 93 -29.01 -11.94 -18.86
CA SER A 93 -29.19 -10.78 -19.74
C SER A 93 -30.69 -10.48 -19.82
N ASN A 94 -31.10 -9.39 -19.17
CA ASN A 94 -32.45 -8.82 -19.30
C ASN A 94 -32.75 -8.49 -20.77
N SER A 95 -33.70 -9.21 -21.35
CA SER A 95 -34.30 -8.88 -22.64
C SER A 95 -35.54 -8.03 -22.41
N ALA A 96 -35.61 -6.92 -23.15
CA ALA A 96 -36.56 -5.83 -23.07
C ALA A 96 -38.06 -6.21 -22.99
N GLY A 97 -38.69 -5.73 -21.91
CA GLY A 97 -40.06 -5.23 -21.88
C GLY A 97 -40.06 -3.94 -21.03
N PRO A 98 -40.99 -2.99 -21.20
CA PRO A 98 -40.95 -1.74 -20.47
C PRO A 98 -41.49 -1.97 -19.04
N SER A 99 -40.71 -2.67 -18.22
CA SER A 99 -40.79 -2.52 -16.78
C SER A 99 -39.79 -1.43 -16.42
N VAL A 100 -40.29 -0.26 -16.04
CA VAL A 100 -39.50 0.72 -15.29
C VAL A 100 -39.08 0.03 -13.99
N SER A 101 -37.95 -0.68 -14.05
CA SER A 101 -37.23 -1.06 -12.85
C SER A 101 -36.71 0.26 -12.31
N LEU A 102 -37.43 0.83 -11.34
CA LEU A 102 -36.87 1.83 -10.46
C LEU A 102 -35.67 1.16 -9.80
N VAL A 103 -34.48 1.32 -10.38
CA VAL A 103 -33.23 1.08 -9.66
C VAL A 103 -33.33 2.01 -8.47
N GLN A 104 -33.68 1.46 -7.32
CA GLN A 104 -33.75 2.25 -6.11
C GLN A 104 -32.32 2.63 -5.79
N GLU A 105 -31.94 3.87 -6.17
CA GLU A 105 -30.63 4.42 -5.87
C GLU A 105 -30.36 4.21 -4.39
N ASP A 106 -29.19 3.64 -4.06
CA ASP A 106 -28.79 3.44 -2.68
C ASP A 106 -28.84 4.81 -1.97
N PRO A 107 -29.68 4.97 -0.93
CA PRO A 107 -29.79 6.26 -0.23
C PRO A 107 -28.46 6.79 0.31
N LEU A 108 -27.49 5.90 0.59
CA LEU A 108 -26.14 6.29 1.00
C LEU A 108 -25.32 6.89 -0.14
N CYS A 109 -25.63 6.57 -1.39
CA CYS A 109 -24.94 7.04 -2.58
C CYS A 109 -25.54 8.31 -3.20
N ALA A 110 -26.70 8.78 -2.73
CA ALA A 110 -27.37 9.98 -3.25
C ALA A 110 -26.47 11.24 -3.27
N HIS A 111 -25.54 11.33 -2.30
CA HIS A 111 -24.61 12.45 -2.14
C HIS A 111 -23.18 12.15 -2.56
N HIS A 112 -22.95 10.93 -3.05
CA HIS A 112 -21.68 10.60 -3.66
C HIS A 112 -21.41 11.58 -4.82
N PRO A 113 -20.20 12.16 -4.92
CA PRO A 113 -19.86 13.03 -6.03
C PRO A 113 -19.86 12.23 -7.34
N ASP A 114 -20.01 12.95 -8.46
CA ASP A 114 -19.90 12.33 -9.77
C ASP A 114 -18.45 11.88 -10.03
N THR A 115 -18.26 10.56 -10.09
CA THR A 115 -16.99 9.90 -10.39
C THR A 115 -16.97 9.24 -11.78
N SER A 116 -17.95 9.52 -12.63
CA SER A 116 -18.11 8.89 -13.96
C SER A 116 -16.87 9.04 -14.86
N ASN A 117 -16.10 10.12 -14.70
CA ASN A 117 -14.87 10.38 -15.46
C ASN A 117 -13.58 9.89 -14.78
N ILE A 118 -13.69 9.11 -13.70
CA ILE A 118 -12.55 8.57 -12.94
C ILE A 118 -12.55 7.04 -13.04
N ALA A 119 -11.51 6.45 -13.63
CA ALA A 119 -11.23 5.03 -13.47
C ALA A 119 -10.61 4.79 -12.09
N VAL A 120 -11.25 3.97 -11.26
CA VAL A 120 -10.68 3.56 -9.98
C VAL A 120 -10.05 2.19 -10.13
N VAL A 121 -8.76 2.09 -9.81
CA VAL A 121 -7.97 0.87 -9.94
C VAL A 121 -7.46 0.48 -8.57
N MET A 122 -8.01 -0.60 -8.01
CA MET A 122 -7.63 -1.12 -6.70
C MET A 122 -6.67 -2.29 -6.84
N LYS A 123 -5.53 -2.24 -6.16
CA LYS A 123 -4.53 -3.31 -6.12
C LYS A 123 -4.62 -4.11 -4.81
N THR A 124 -4.43 -5.42 -4.89
CA THR A 124 -4.24 -6.30 -3.72
C THR A 124 -3.37 -7.52 -4.06
N GLY A 125 -3.08 -8.39 -3.10
CA GLY A 125 -2.56 -9.74 -3.33
C GLY A 125 -3.62 -10.82 -3.05
N ALA A 126 -3.55 -11.97 -3.73
CA ALA A 126 -4.58 -13.01 -3.57
C ALA A 126 -4.62 -13.60 -2.16
N THR A 127 -3.50 -13.51 -1.43
CA THR A 127 -3.38 -13.95 -0.04
C THR A 127 -4.06 -13.04 0.97
N GLU A 128 -4.40 -11.80 0.61
CA GLU A 128 -5.05 -10.83 1.50
C GLU A 128 -6.36 -10.25 0.94
N SER A 129 -6.72 -10.58 -0.30
CA SER A 129 -7.88 -10.04 -1.01
C SER A 129 -9.19 -10.19 -0.20
N PHE A 130 -9.43 -11.37 0.38
CA PHE A 130 -10.59 -11.63 1.24
C PHE A 130 -10.57 -10.86 2.59
N ALA A 131 -9.39 -10.45 3.07
CA ALA A 131 -9.27 -9.68 4.30
C ALA A 131 -9.43 -8.17 4.09
N ARG A 132 -9.30 -7.68 2.85
CA ARG A 132 -9.26 -6.24 2.53
C ARG A 132 -10.45 -5.79 1.67
N LEU A 133 -10.74 -6.50 0.59
CA LEU A 133 -11.71 -6.06 -0.42
C LEU A 133 -13.16 -5.98 0.08
N PRO A 134 -13.69 -6.89 0.93
CA PRO A 134 -15.07 -6.78 1.39
C PRO A 134 -15.37 -5.44 2.06
N THR A 135 -14.45 -4.92 2.88
CA THR A 135 -14.61 -3.60 3.52
C THR A 135 -14.64 -2.49 2.49
N GLN A 136 -13.79 -2.54 1.45
CA GLN A 136 -13.79 -1.56 0.38
C GLN A 136 -15.11 -1.56 -0.41
N PHE A 137 -15.66 -2.73 -0.74
CA PHE A 137 -16.94 -2.86 -1.43
C PHE A 137 -18.12 -2.31 -0.62
N MET A 138 -18.08 -2.48 0.70
CA MET A 138 -19.11 -1.96 1.59
C MET A 138 -18.98 -0.46 1.88
N THR A 139 -17.82 0.15 1.56
CA THR A 139 -17.48 1.54 1.91
C THR A 139 -17.03 2.33 0.69
N VAL A 140 -15.72 2.51 0.49
CA VAL A 140 -15.11 3.41 -0.52
C VAL A 140 -15.59 3.10 -1.94
N LEU A 141 -15.78 1.83 -2.31
CA LEU A 141 -16.22 1.44 -3.66
C LEU A 141 -17.73 1.31 -3.80
N ARG A 142 -18.50 1.40 -2.71
CA ARG A 142 -19.95 1.13 -2.70
C ARG A 142 -20.75 1.93 -3.73
N CYS A 143 -20.33 3.17 -3.96
CA CYS A 143 -21.01 4.14 -4.81
C CYS A 143 -20.25 4.43 -6.11
N ILE A 144 -19.33 3.55 -6.50
CA ILE A 144 -18.53 3.67 -7.72
C ILE A 144 -19.01 2.61 -8.70
N ASP A 145 -19.45 3.04 -9.88
CA ASP A 145 -19.93 2.11 -10.91
C ASP A 145 -18.76 1.49 -11.71
N ASP A 146 -17.77 2.31 -12.07
CA ASP A 146 -16.66 1.91 -12.95
C ASP A 146 -15.34 1.79 -12.17
N PHE A 147 -15.09 0.62 -11.59
CA PHE A 147 -13.82 0.29 -10.94
C PHE A 147 -13.27 -1.05 -11.41
N LEU A 148 -11.95 -1.20 -11.33
CA LEU A 148 -11.22 -2.45 -11.59
C LEU A 148 -10.48 -2.85 -10.33
N VAL A 149 -10.55 -4.14 -9.98
CA VAL A 149 -9.73 -4.72 -8.91
C VAL A 149 -8.69 -5.64 -9.55
N PHE A 150 -7.43 -5.42 -9.23
CA PHE A 150 -6.32 -6.25 -9.69
C PHE A 150 -5.64 -6.97 -8.53
N SER A 151 -5.25 -8.21 -8.78
CA SER A 151 -4.45 -9.03 -7.90
C SER A 151 -3.36 -9.78 -8.69
N ASP A 152 -2.68 -10.72 -8.04
CA ASP A 152 -1.79 -11.71 -8.65
C ASP A 152 -2.50 -13.03 -8.96
N MET A 153 -3.83 -13.01 -9.07
CA MET A 153 -4.65 -14.17 -9.42
C MET A 153 -6.05 -13.71 -9.82
N ASN A 154 -6.66 -14.39 -10.80
CA ASN A 154 -8.08 -14.22 -11.11
C ASN A 154 -8.93 -14.78 -9.96
N GLN A 155 -9.82 -13.95 -9.40
CA GLN A 155 -10.76 -14.36 -8.36
C GLN A 155 -12.11 -13.69 -8.57
N THR A 156 -13.14 -14.19 -7.88
CA THR A 156 -14.42 -13.49 -7.73
C THR A 156 -14.72 -13.37 -6.25
N ILE A 157 -14.88 -12.13 -5.77
CA ILE A 157 -15.08 -11.85 -4.34
C ILE A 157 -16.33 -10.99 -4.20
N ALA A 158 -17.33 -11.52 -3.48
CA ALA A 158 -18.63 -10.86 -3.30
C ALA A 158 -19.30 -10.44 -4.64
N GLY A 159 -19.10 -11.23 -5.71
CA GLY A 159 -19.64 -10.95 -7.04
C GLY A 159 -18.81 -9.97 -7.89
N VAL A 160 -17.72 -9.43 -7.34
CA VAL A 160 -16.79 -8.56 -8.05
C VAL A 160 -15.65 -9.38 -8.65
N GLU A 161 -15.35 -9.15 -9.93
CA GLU A 161 -14.20 -9.73 -10.60
C GLU A 161 -12.90 -9.09 -10.10
N VAL A 162 -11.95 -9.93 -9.71
CA VAL A 162 -10.57 -9.54 -9.37
C VAL A 162 -9.68 -10.09 -10.47
N LEU A 163 -9.04 -9.20 -11.21
CA LEU A 163 -8.26 -9.48 -12.40
C LEU A 163 -6.82 -9.85 -12.05
N ASP A 164 -6.29 -10.87 -12.70
CA ASP A 164 -4.87 -11.20 -12.66
C ASP A 164 -4.08 -10.12 -13.43
N ALA A 165 -3.20 -9.42 -12.72
CA ALA A 165 -2.29 -8.46 -13.33
C ALA A 165 -1.06 -9.12 -13.99
N LEU A 166 -0.82 -10.42 -13.75
CA LEU A 166 0.43 -11.11 -14.09
C LEU A 166 0.30 -12.15 -15.21
N ASP A 167 -0.92 -12.45 -15.66
CA ASP A 167 -1.23 -13.38 -16.76
C ASP A 167 -0.58 -12.99 -18.11
N GLU A 168 -0.35 -11.70 -18.37
CA GLU A 168 0.31 -11.15 -19.56
C GLU A 168 1.83 -10.92 -19.37
N VAL A 169 2.41 -11.26 -18.21
CA VAL A 169 3.85 -11.18 -17.97
C VAL A 169 4.57 -12.24 -18.82
N LEU A 170 5.67 -11.85 -19.47
CA LEU A 170 6.48 -12.73 -20.32
C LEU A 170 6.94 -13.99 -19.59
N GLU A 171 6.85 -15.14 -20.26
CA GLU A 171 7.37 -16.42 -19.73
C GLU A 171 8.86 -16.36 -19.40
N SER A 172 9.65 -15.58 -20.16
CA SER A 172 11.08 -15.38 -19.87
C SER A 172 11.34 -14.69 -18.53
N ALA A 173 10.45 -13.80 -18.09
CA ALA A 173 10.55 -13.13 -16.79
C ALA A 173 10.07 -14.03 -15.63
N LYS A 174 9.17 -14.98 -15.90
CA LYS A 174 8.61 -15.92 -14.90
C LYS A 174 9.50 -17.15 -14.68
N LYS A 175 10.13 -17.64 -15.75
CA LYS A 175 10.93 -18.85 -15.75
C LYS A 175 12.19 -18.68 -14.89
N ASP A 176 12.47 -19.69 -14.05
CA ASP A 176 13.62 -19.72 -13.14
C ASP A 176 13.73 -18.51 -12.18
N ASN A 177 12.61 -17.78 -12.01
CA ASN A 177 12.52 -16.60 -11.15
C ASN A 177 11.70 -16.91 -9.90
N ARG A 178 12.33 -16.80 -8.73
CA ARG A 178 11.72 -17.09 -7.42
C ARG A 178 10.69 -16.06 -6.98
N ASP A 179 10.68 -14.87 -7.56
CA ASP A 179 9.65 -13.86 -7.29
C ASP A 179 8.25 -14.41 -7.64
N PHE A 180 8.18 -15.32 -8.62
CA PHE A 180 6.94 -16.00 -9.06
C PHE A 180 6.63 -17.31 -8.32
N ASP A 181 7.39 -17.68 -7.28
CA ASP A 181 7.11 -18.90 -6.48
C ASP A 181 5.72 -18.82 -5.84
N LEU A 182 5.36 -17.63 -5.33
CA LEU A 182 4.02 -17.38 -4.79
C LEU A 182 2.95 -17.52 -5.87
N TYR A 183 3.12 -16.86 -7.02
CA TYR A 183 2.18 -16.92 -8.13
C TYR A 183 1.87 -18.36 -8.56
N ARG A 184 2.92 -19.17 -8.80
CA ARG A 184 2.77 -20.59 -9.15
C ARG A 184 2.06 -21.40 -8.06
N THR A 185 2.39 -21.13 -6.79
CA THR A 185 1.75 -21.79 -5.64
C THR A 185 0.26 -21.46 -5.55
N GLN A 186 -0.10 -20.20 -5.80
CA GLN A 186 -1.49 -19.74 -5.77
C GLN A 186 -2.33 -20.38 -6.88
N LEU A 187 -1.79 -20.43 -8.10
CA LEU A 187 -2.47 -21.01 -9.27
C LEU A 187 -2.63 -22.54 -9.17
N ALA A 188 -1.70 -23.23 -8.51
CA ALA A 188 -1.79 -24.67 -8.27
C ALA A 188 -2.68 -25.05 -7.06
N CYS A 189 -3.26 -24.06 -6.37
CA CYS A 189 -4.03 -24.28 -5.16
C CYS A 189 -5.52 -24.55 -5.49
N ASP A 190 -5.97 -25.77 -5.25
CA ASP A 190 -7.39 -26.17 -5.44
C ASP A 190 -8.31 -25.78 -4.26
N VAL A 191 -7.76 -25.14 -3.23
CA VAL A 191 -8.47 -24.78 -1.98
C VAL A 191 -8.19 -23.31 -1.63
N ASP A 192 -8.50 -22.92 -0.39
CA ASP A 192 -8.18 -21.59 0.11
C ASP A 192 -6.67 -21.30 0.04
N GLN A 193 -6.32 -20.06 -0.32
CA GLN A 193 -4.94 -19.63 -0.53
C GLN A 193 -4.07 -19.71 0.73
N LYS A 194 -4.65 -19.43 1.91
CA LYS A 194 -3.91 -19.41 3.18
C LYS A 194 -3.26 -20.76 3.54
N PRO A 195 -3.96 -21.91 3.44
CA PRO A 195 -3.34 -23.22 3.54
C PRO A 195 -2.18 -23.45 2.55
N CYS A 196 -2.37 -23.15 1.27
CA CYS A 196 -1.40 -23.44 0.21
C CYS A 196 -0.13 -22.59 0.32
N THR A 197 -0.27 -21.33 0.74
CA THR A 197 0.85 -20.38 0.85
C THR A 197 1.54 -20.41 2.21
N SER A 198 1.08 -21.25 3.14
CA SER A 198 1.58 -21.28 4.53
C SER A 198 3.05 -21.64 4.69
N ALA A 199 3.65 -22.30 3.70
CA ALA A 199 5.07 -22.62 3.67
C ALA A 199 5.96 -21.44 3.21
N LEU A 200 5.36 -20.41 2.63
CA LEU A 200 6.05 -19.21 2.15
C LEU A 200 6.04 -18.12 3.23
N ASN A 201 7.08 -17.28 3.22
CA ASN A 201 7.01 -16.00 3.91
C ASN A 201 6.08 -15.09 3.11
N ALA A 202 4.77 -15.13 3.40
CA ALA A 202 3.74 -14.45 2.60
C ALA A 202 4.01 -12.94 2.43
N ALA A 203 4.56 -12.26 3.44
CA ALA A 203 4.88 -10.84 3.35
C ALA A 203 6.01 -10.57 2.35
N GLU A 204 7.11 -11.33 2.43
CA GLU A 204 8.24 -11.19 1.52
C GLU A 204 7.90 -11.65 0.10
N ALA A 205 7.25 -12.80 -0.03
CA ALA A 205 6.86 -13.37 -1.32
C ALA A 205 5.82 -12.49 -2.02
N GLY A 206 4.85 -11.95 -1.26
CA GLY A 206 3.89 -10.98 -1.77
C GLY A 206 4.56 -9.70 -2.25
N TRP A 207 5.46 -9.13 -1.45
CA TRP A 207 6.23 -7.93 -1.83
C TRP A 207 7.06 -8.14 -3.10
N ASN A 208 7.77 -9.26 -3.20
CA ASN A 208 8.60 -9.58 -4.35
C ASN A 208 7.79 -9.82 -5.64
N LEU A 209 6.56 -10.32 -5.51
CA LEU A 209 5.66 -10.52 -6.65
C LEU A 209 4.95 -9.22 -7.05
N ASP A 210 4.61 -8.36 -6.10
CA ASP A 210 3.82 -7.14 -6.31
C ASP A 210 4.46 -6.17 -7.32
N LYS A 211 5.80 -6.12 -7.37
CA LYS A 211 6.53 -5.22 -8.29
C LYS A 211 6.19 -5.43 -9.77
N TYR A 212 5.72 -6.61 -10.18
CA TYR A 212 5.35 -6.93 -11.56
C TYR A 212 3.97 -6.41 -11.97
N LYS A 213 3.10 -6.03 -11.02
CA LYS A 213 1.70 -5.68 -11.32
C LYS A 213 1.55 -4.29 -11.95
N ASN A 214 2.30 -3.30 -11.46
CA ASN A 214 1.95 -1.87 -11.64
C ASN A 214 1.84 -1.42 -13.11
N ILE A 215 2.79 -1.79 -13.99
CA ILE A 215 2.75 -1.40 -15.41
C ILE A 215 1.67 -2.19 -16.17
N HIS A 216 1.54 -3.50 -15.90
CA HIS A 216 0.49 -4.34 -16.47
C HIS A 216 -0.91 -3.85 -16.08
N MET A 217 -1.11 -3.45 -14.83
CA MET A 217 -2.35 -2.84 -14.35
C MET A 217 -2.69 -1.58 -15.14
N ALA A 218 -1.72 -0.69 -15.39
CA ALA A 218 -1.95 0.51 -16.19
C ALA A 218 -2.37 0.16 -17.62
N ALA A 219 -1.65 -0.77 -18.28
CA ALA A 219 -1.96 -1.20 -19.64
C ALA A 219 -3.35 -1.85 -19.74
N LYS A 220 -3.67 -2.76 -18.81
CA LYS A 220 -4.97 -3.44 -18.77
C LYS A 220 -6.13 -2.51 -18.42
N THR A 221 -5.89 -1.53 -17.55
CA THR A 221 -6.87 -0.50 -17.22
C THR A 221 -7.19 0.33 -18.45
N TRP A 222 -6.19 0.79 -19.19
CA TRP A 222 -6.40 1.57 -20.43
C TRP A 222 -7.20 0.77 -21.47
N LYS A 223 -6.93 -0.53 -21.64
CA LYS A 223 -7.70 -1.38 -22.55
C LYS A 223 -9.19 -1.51 -22.16
N ARG A 224 -9.50 -1.47 -20.86
CA ARG A 224 -10.86 -1.70 -20.33
C ARG A 224 -11.67 -0.42 -20.13
N LEU A 225 -11.02 0.63 -19.66
CA LEU A 225 -11.63 1.93 -19.34
C LEU A 225 -10.88 3.09 -20.04
N PRO A 226 -10.69 3.07 -21.38
CA PRO A 226 -9.89 4.09 -22.10
C PRO A 226 -10.50 5.50 -22.04
N ASP A 227 -11.81 5.58 -21.82
CA ASP A 227 -12.58 6.82 -21.95
C ASP A 227 -12.71 7.62 -20.64
N LYS A 228 -11.79 7.45 -19.69
CA LYS A 228 -11.77 8.21 -18.43
C LYS A 228 -10.78 9.38 -18.48
N ASP A 229 -11.12 10.47 -17.79
CA ASP A 229 -10.27 11.67 -17.68
C ASP A 229 -9.14 11.49 -16.68
N TRP A 230 -9.40 10.71 -15.63
CA TRP A 230 -8.47 10.44 -14.53
C TRP A 230 -8.43 8.95 -14.22
N TYR A 231 -7.25 8.47 -13.87
CA TYR A 231 -7.00 7.09 -13.48
C TYR A 231 -6.36 7.11 -12.10
N LEU A 232 -7.15 6.74 -11.09
CA LEU A 232 -6.73 6.67 -9.69
C LEU A 232 -6.33 5.23 -9.37
N PHE A 233 -5.07 5.04 -9.00
CA PHE A 233 -4.55 3.76 -8.54
C PHE A 233 -4.37 3.81 -7.03
N ILE A 234 -4.90 2.81 -6.32
CA ILE A 234 -4.87 2.71 -4.85
C ILE A 234 -4.67 1.26 -4.41
N ASP A 235 -4.11 1.06 -3.23
CA ASP A 235 -4.04 -0.26 -2.58
C ASP A 235 -5.34 -0.56 -1.82
N ALA A 236 -5.62 -1.84 -1.57
CA ALA A 236 -6.84 -2.27 -0.88
C ALA A 236 -6.91 -1.86 0.61
N ASP A 237 -5.84 -1.30 1.18
CA ASP A 237 -5.78 -0.68 2.51
C ASP A 237 -5.63 0.86 2.45
N THR A 238 -6.02 1.46 1.32
CA THR A 238 -6.10 2.91 1.12
C THR A 238 -7.55 3.39 1.16
N TYR A 239 -7.80 4.45 1.94
CA TYR A 239 -9.08 5.15 1.99
C TYR A 239 -9.06 6.35 1.05
N VAL A 240 -10.15 6.59 0.32
CA VAL A 240 -10.33 7.75 -0.57
C VAL A 240 -11.48 8.63 -0.06
N THR A 241 -11.22 9.92 0.13
CA THR A 241 -12.27 10.90 0.45
C THR A 241 -12.84 11.48 -0.85
N TRP A 242 -13.91 10.87 -1.35
CA TRP A 242 -14.39 11.13 -2.72
C TRP A 242 -14.74 12.59 -2.98
N ASN A 243 -15.41 13.26 -2.04
CA ASN A 243 -15.76 14.66 -2.21
C ASN A 243 -14.51 15.53 -2.38
N THR A 244 -13.52 15.36 -1.50
CA THR A 244 -12.25 16.11 -1.57
C THR A 244 -11.52 15.85 -2.89
N LEU A 245 -11.44 14.58 -3.31
CA LEU A 245 -10.75 14.20 -4.54
C LEU A 245 -11.42 14.79 -5.78
N VAL A 246 -12.75 14.64 -5.91
CA VAL A 246 -13.50 15.13 -7.07
C VAL A 246 -13.46 16.67 -7.14
N MET A 247 -13.57 17.35 -6.00
CA MET A 247 -13.42 18.82 -5.95
C MET A 247 -12.05 19.27 -6.49
N TRP A 248 -10.98 18.55 -6.15
CA TRP A 248 -9.64 18.87 -6.60
C TRP A 248 -9.44 18.60 -8.08
N LEU A 249 -9.82 17.42 -8.56
CA LEU A 249 -9.63 17.02 -9.96
C LEU A 249 -10.40 17.94 -10.93
N LYS A 250 -11.54 18.49 -10.51
CA LYS A 250 -12.28 19.52 -11.28
C LYS A 250 -11.49 20.79 -11.56
N THR A 251 -10.43 21.07 -10.81
CA THR A 251 -9.57 22.25 -11.02
C THR A 251 -8.43 22.00 -12.00
N LEU A 252 -8.23 20.74 -12.42
CA LEU A 252 -7.12 20.31 -13.25
C LEU A 252 -7.58 20.01 -14.68
N ASP A 253 -6.64 20.04 -15.63
CA ASP A 253 -6.89 19.75 -17.03
C ASP A 253 -6.42 18.33 -17.40
N PRO A 254 -7.32 17.36 -17.61
CA PRO A 254 -6.94 15.96 -17.90
C PRO A 254 -6.27 15.79 -19.28
N LYS A 255 -6.29 16.82 -20.15
CA LYS A 255 -5.59 16.81 -21.44
C LYS A 255 -4.11 17.12 -21.32
N LYS A 256 -3.64 17.56 -20.15
CA LYS A 256 -2.21 17.70 -19.86
C LYS A 256 -1.68 16.38 -19.33
N LYS A 257 -0.45 16.02 -19.72
CA LYS A 257 0.24 14.84 -19.18
C LYS A 257 0.58 15.07 -17.71
N ILE A 258 -0.20 14.50 -16.82
CA ILE A 258 -0.12 14.73 -15.37
C ILE A 258 0.04 13.38 -14.67
N TYR A 259 1.04 13.31 -13.79
CA TYR A 259 1.26 12.21 -12.86
C TYR A 259 1.39 12.76 -11.44
N LEU A 260 0.40 12.50 -10.58
CA LEU A 260 0.32 13.04 -9.22
C LEU A 260 0.51 11.94 -8.20
N GLY A 261 1.29 12.21 -7.15
CA GLY A 261 1.30 11.35 -5.97
C GLY A 261 2.13 11.90 -4.82
N SER A 262 2.19 11.12 -3.73
CA SER A 262 3.09 11.41 -2.62
C SER A 262 4.51 10.98 -2.99
N VAL A 263 5.41 11.93 -3.26
CA VAL A 263 6.74 11.61 -3.77
C VAL A 263 7.61 10.94 -2.71
N ALA A 264 8.14 9.77 -3.07
CA ALA A 264 9.24 9.07 -2.42
C ALA A 264 10.50 9.10 -3.33
N LEU A 265 11.66 8.76 -2.76
CA LEU A 265 12.95 8.81 -3.45
C LEU A 265 13.70 7.49 -3.29
N ILE A 266 14.18 6.92 -4.40
CA ILE A 266 15.16 5.83 -4.43
C ILE A 266 16.35 6.33 -5.24
N ARG A 267 17.53 6.41 -4.61
CA ARG A 267 18.76 6.94 -5.25
C ARG A 267 18.51 8.28 -5.97
N ASP A 268 17.81 9.19 -5.27
CA ASP A 268 17.40 10.52 -5.75
C ASP A 268 16.42 10.54 -6.94
N TYR A 269 15.93 9.38 -7.37
CA TYR A 269 14.89 9.30 -8.38
C TYR A 269 13.49 9.42 -7.75
N PRO A 270 12.67 10.41 -8.17
CA PRO A 270 11.34 10.64 -7.61
C PRO A 270 10.28 9.71 -8.23
N PHE A 271 9.42 9.15 -7.39
CA PHE A 271 8.27 8.34 -7.80
C PHE A 271 7.11 8.55 -6.83
N ALA A 272 5.87 8.31 -7.27
CA ALA A 272 4.73 8.32 -6.37
C ALA A 272 4.73 7.03 -5.53
N HIS A 273 4.64 7.16 -4.21
CA HIS A 273 4.48 6.01 -3.31
C HIS A 273 3.15 5.30 -3.59
N GLY A 274 3.22 4.05 -4.06
CA GLY A 274 2.07 3.30 -4.56
C GLY A 274 0.92 3.19 -3.56
N GLY A 275 1.23 2.88 -2.30
CA GLY A 275 0.21 2.75 -1.26
C GLY A 275 -0.53 4.03 -0.93
N SER A 276 0.14 5.19 -1.02
CA SER A 276 -0.54 6.49 -0.86
C SER A 276 -1.62 6.72 -1.93
N GLY A 277 -1.58 5.94 -3.00
CA GLY A 277 -2.30 6.16 -4.23
C GLY A 277 -1.55 7.12 -5.15
N TYR A 278 -1.89 7.06 -6.43
CA TYR A 278 -1.40 7.99 -7.44
C TYR A 278 -2.44 8.17 -8.55
N ILE A 279 -2.33 9.29 -9.26
CA ILE A 279 -3.30 9.68 -10.29
C ILE A 279 -2.56 9.96 -11.59
N LEU A 280 -3.04 9.37 -12.67
CA LEU A 280 -2.62 9.69 -14.03
C LEU A 280 -3.78 10.35 -14.76
N SER A 281 -3.51 11.43 -15.49
CA SER A 281 -4.50 12.00 -16.41
C SER A 281 -4.66 11.12 -17.65
N ARG A 282 -5.77 11.32 -18.38
CA ARG A 282 -5.99 10.71 -19.70
C ARG A 282 -4.79 10.87 -20.61
N ALA A 283 -4.29 12.09 -20.77
CA ALA A 283 -3.16 12.35 -21.66
C ALA A 283 -1.87 11.65 -21.21
N ALA A 284 -1.68 11.42 -19.91
CA ALA A 284 -0.55 10.64 -19.41
C ALA A 284 -0.73 9.15 -19.71
N MET A 285 -1.92 8.58 -19.49
CA MET A 285 -2.21 7.18 -19.79
C MET A 285 -2.16 6.88 -21.28
N GLU A 286 -2.73 7.76 -22.12
CA GLU A 286 -2.69 7.64 -23.57
C GLU A 286 -1.24 7.61 -24.07
N ALA A 287 -0.42 8.58 -23.64
CA ALA A 287 0.99 8.62 -24.01
C ALA A 287 1.79 7.45 -23.45
N PHE A 288 1.42 6.90 -22.29
CA PHE A 288 2.17 5.83 -21.63
C PHE A 288 1.85 4.44 -22.16
N VAL A 289 0.57 4.07 -22.24
CA VAL A 289 0.12 2.71 -22.59
C VAL A 289 -0.75 2.67 -23.85
N GLY A 290 -1.32 3.80 -24.27
CA GLY A 290 -2.04 3.91 -25.53
C GLY A 290 -1.09 3.94 -26.73
N GLU A 291 -0.07 4.79 -26.69
CA GLU A 291 0.97 4.93 -27.72
C GLU A 291 2.04 3.81 -27.62
N HIS A 292 2.22 3.23 -26.43
CA HIS A 292 3.16 2.11 -26.20
C HIS A 292 2.44 0.86 -25.63
N PRO A 293 1.63 0.16 -26.45
CA PRO A 293 0.80 -0.95 -25.97
C PRO A 293 1.57 -2.18 -25.46
N ARG A 294 2.90 -2.25 -25.69
CA ARG A 294 3.80 -3.30 -25.19
C ARG A 294 4.71 -2.85 -24.05
N VAL A 295 4.54 -1.63 -23.52
CA VAL A 295 5.43 -1.08 -22.48
C VAL A 295 5.53 -1.98 -21.26
N ALA A 296 4.46 -2.67 -20.86
CA ALA A 296 4.53 -3.62 -19.75
C ALA A 296 5.55 -4.75 -20.01
N ASN A 297 5.49 -5.37 -21.19
CA ASN A 297 6.41 -6.46 -21.55
C ASN A 297 7.85 -6.00 -21.75
N GLU A 298 8.07 -4.76 -22.17
CA GLU A 298 9.42 -4.19 -22.33
C GLU A 298 10.16 -4.08 -20.97
N TYR A 299 9.43 -4.00 -19.87
CA TYR A 299 10.00 -3.89 -18.52
C TYR A 299 10.00 -5.23 -17.75
N ASP A 300 9.28 -6.27 -18.20
CA ASP A 300 9.06 -7.53 -17.47
C ASP A 300 10.37 -8.17 -16.93
N GLU A 301 11.43 -8.20 -17.72
CA GLU A 301 12.71 -8.79 -17.31
C GLU A 301 13.50 -7.88 -16.37
N ASP A 302 13.44 -6.55 -16.56
CA ASP A 302 14.17 -5.56 -15.76
C ASP A 302 13.56 -5.39 -14.35
N VAL A 303 12.27 -5.68 -14.18
CA VAL A 303 11.57 -5.59 -12.88
C VAL A 303 12.30 -6.39 -11.80
N HIS A 304 12.89 -7.53 -12.15
CA HIS A 304 13.59 -8.40 -11.20
C HIS A 304 14.69 -7.65 -10.42
N ASN A 305 15.41 -6.75 -11.09
CA ASN A 305 16.55 -6.00 -10.54
C ASN A 305 16.14 -4.80 -9.68
N HIS A 306 14.84 -4.56 -9.53
CA HIS A 306 14.28 -3.42 -8.82
C HIS A 306 13.50 -3.86 -7.59
N CYS A 307 13.47 -2.99 -6.57
CA CYS A 307 12.80 -3.30 -5.30
C CYS A 307 11.27 -3.18 -5.37
N CYS A 308 10.78 -2.33 -6.27
CA CYS A 308 9.51 -1.64 -6.07
C CYS A 308 8.87 -1.35 -7.44
N GLY A 309 7.61 -1.77 -7.61
CA GLY A 309 6.92 -1.63 -8.90
C GLY A 309 6.39 -0.21 -9.17
N ASP A 310 6.12 0.57 -8.14
CA ASP A 310 5.75 1.99 -8.24
C ASP A 310 6.91 2.87 -8.71
N PHE A 311 8.13 2.59 -8.25
CA PHE A 311 9.35 3.14 -8.81
C PHE A 311 9.48 2.82 -10.29
N LEU A 312 9.26 1.57 -10.69
CA LEU A 312 9.43 1.15 -12.07
C LEU A 312 8.37 1.75 -12.99
N LEU A 313 7.13 1.88 -12.51
CA LEU A 313 6.08 2.63 -13.19
C LEU A 313 6.49 4.07 -13.44
N ALA A 314 7.02 4.77 -12.43
CA ALA A 314 7.50 6.15 -12.58
C ALA A 314 8.67 6.25 -13.58
N LYS A 315 9.60 5.29 -13.53
CA LYS A 315 10.70 5.18 -14.49
C LYS A 315 10.17 5.01 -15.92
N ALA A 316 9.26 4.06 -16.13
CA ALA A 316 8.66 3.79 -17.43
C ALA A 316 7.87 5.00 -17.96
N LEU A 317 7.00 5.61 -17.15
CA LEU A 317 6.27 6.84 -17.50
C LEU A 317 7.18 7.97 -17.97
N ASN A 318 8.29 8.18 -17.26
CA ASN A 318 9.24 9.24 -17.60
C ASN A 318 10.06 8.90 -18.85
N GLU A 319 10.53 7.67 -18.99
CA GLU A 319 11.36 7.22 -20.11
C GLU A 319 10.60 7.11 -21.43
N THR A 320 9.34 6.65 -21.41
CA THR A 320 8.56 6.43 -22.63
C THR A 320 7.66 7.61 -22.98
N ALA A 321 7.02 8.25 -21.98
CA ALA A 321 6.02 9.29 -22.21
C ALA A 321 6.48 10.70 -21.80
N GLY A 322 7.65 10.83 -21.15
CA GLY A 322 8.19 12.12 -20.66
C GLY A 322 7.36 12.71 -19.51
N VAL A 323 6.73 11.88 -18.68
CA VAL A 323 5.82 12.31 -17.61
C VAL A 323 6.45 12.10 -16.23
N PRO A 324 7.06 13.14 -15.62
CA PRO A 324 7.60 13.04 -14.27
C PRO A 324 6.50 13.12 -13.20
N VAL A 325 6.77 12.56 -12.02
CA VAL A 325 5.86 12.68 -10.87
C VAL A 325 5.82 14.11 -10.33
N THR A 326 4.62 14.56 -9.97
CA THR A 326 4.36 15.83 -9.30
C THR A 326 4.01 15.56 -7.83
N GLN A 327 4.72 16.23 -6.91
CA GLN A 327 4.49 16.11 -5.47
C GLN A 327 3.19 16.80 -5.06
N VAL A 328 2.29 16.03 -4.46
CA VAL A 328 0.99 16.52 -3.97
C VAL A 328 0.70 16.13 -2.52
N TRP A 329 1.70 15.61 -1.80
CA TRP A 329 1.60 15.42 -0.36
C TRP A 329 1.34 16.76 0.35
N PRO A 330 0.42 16.81 1.32
CA PRO A 330 -0.28 15.71 1.99
C PRO A 330 -1.66 15.38 1.42
N THR A 331 -2.09 15.97 0.29
CA THR A 331 -3.41 15.67 -0.28
C THR A 331 -3.51 14.22 -0.73
N ILE A 332 -2.49 13.71 -1.41
CA ILE A 332 -2.26 12.27 -1.52
C ILE A 332 -1.24 11.89 -0.47
N ASN A 333 -1.58 10.95 0.41
CA ASN A 333 -0.78 10.74 1.62
C ASN A 333 -0.74 9.29 2.10
N GLY A 334 0.46 8.87 2.50
CA GLY A 334 0.75 7.51 2.98
C GLY A 334 0.49 7.30 4.47
N GLU A 335 0.13 8.36 5.19
CA GLU A 335 -0.17 8.30 6.63
C GLU A 335 -1.65 8.04 6.89
N LYS A 336 -1.97 7.51 8.06
CA LYS A 336 -3.34 7.36 8.55
C LYS A 336 -3.68 8.41 9.61
N PRO A 337 -4.94 8.55 10.07
CA PRO A 337 -5.31 9.57 11.06
C PRO A 337 -4.42 9.58 12.32
N PHE A 338 -3.88 8.42 12.71
CA PHE A 338 -3.02 8.32 13.89
C PHE A 338 -1.55 8.65 13.63
N THR A 339 -1.07 8.64 12.39
CA THR A 339 0.34 8.88 12.04
C THR A 339 0.57 10.14 11.21
N LEU A 340 -0.50 10.77 10.71
CA LEU A 340 -0.47 12.03 9.98
C LEU A 340 0.18 13.15 10.83
N PRO A 341 1.21 13.86 10.33
CA PRO A 341 1.82 14.98 11.05
C PRO A 341 0.94 16.23 11.03
N TYR A 342 0.19 16.44 12.11
CA TYR A 342 -0.55 17.68 12.33
C TYR A 342 0.42 18.80 12.69
N SER A 343 0.51 19.80 11.82
CA SER A 343 1.33 20.99 12.02
C SER A 343 0.83 22.12 11.12
N ASN A 344 1.41 23.33 11.26
CA ASN A 344 1.04 24.49 10.45
C ASN A 344 1.10 24.23 8.93
N SER A 345 1.97 23.32 8.46
CA SER A 345 2.12 23.08 7.01
C SER A 345 0.96 22.30 6.40
N HIS A 346 0.28 21.43 7.17
CA HIS A 346 -0.79 20.57 6.64
C HIS A 346 -2.17 20.86 7.24
N TRP A 347 -2.25 21.60 8.35
CA TRP A 347 -3.48 21.80 9.13
C TRP A 347 -4.70 22.20 8.29
N CYS A 348 -4.49 23.09 7.32
CA CYS A 348 -5.51 23.62 6.42
C CYS A 348 -5.40 23.08 4.98
N GLN A 349 -4.74 21.95 4.81
CA GLN A 349 -4.64 21.25 3.53
C GLN A 349 -5.67 20.11 3.47
N PRO A 350 -6.28 19.90 2.29
CA PRO A 350 -7.23 18.82 2.07
C PRO A 350 -6.50 17.47 1.99
N ILE A 351 -7.14 16.40 2.48
CA ILE A 351 -6.64 15.02 2.44
C ILE A 351 -7.59 14.19 1.57
N ALA A 352 -7.11 13.75 0.40
CA ALA A 352 -7.83 12.93 -0.55
C ALA A 352 -7.59 11.43 -0.33
N THR A 353 -6.39 11.03 0.11
CA THR A 353 -6.08 9.63 0.42
C THR A 353 -5.34 9.45 1.75
N MET A 354 -5.57 8.30 2.38
CA MET A 354 -4.81 7.82 3.54
C MET A 354 -4.53 6.32 3.36
N HIS A 355 -3.32 5.90 3.68
CA HIS A 355 -2.87 4.52 3.47
C HIS A 355 -2.55 3.80 4.79
N HIS A 356 -2.32 2.49 4.71
CA HIS A 356 -2.14 1.59 5.85
C HIS A 356 -3.33 1.59 6.82
N MET A 357 -4.52 1.80 6.25
CA MET A 357 -5.78 1.77 6.99
C MET A 357 -6.22 0.32 7.17
N SER A 358 -6.31 -0.11 8.41
CA SER A 358 -6.99 -1.37 8.74
C SER A 358 -8.47 -1.32 8.32
N PRO A 359 -9.12 -2.48 8.12
CA PRO A 359 -10.55 -2.53 7.86
C PRO A 359 -11.39 -1.74 8.89
N GLU A 360 -11.01 -1.76 10.17
CA GLU A 360 -11.67 -1.00 11.23
C GLU A 360 -11.50 0.51 11.04
N GLU A 361 -10.31 0.96 10.64
CA GLU A 361 -10.03 2.37 10.35
C GLU A 361 -10.77 2.86 9.11
N ILE A 362 -10.86 2.04 8.05
CA ILE A 362 -11.65 2.33 6.84
C ILE A 362 -13.13 2.48 7.21
N SER A 363 -13.69 1.52 7.96
CA SER A 363 -15.10 1.56 8.38
C SER A 363 -15.38 2.80 9.24
N SER A 364 -14.50 3.11 10.20
CA SER A 364 -14.67 4.28 11.07
C SER A 364 -14.60 5.59 10.28
N PHE A 365 -13.73 5.67 9.26
CA PHE A 365 -13.63 6.86 8.43
C PHE A 365 -14.83 7.02 7.48
N TRP A 366 -15.33 5.91 6.94
CA TRP A 366 -16.57 5.88 6.16
C TRP A 366 -17.78 6.39 6.95
N GLU A 367 -17.92 5.97 8.20
CA GLU A 367 -18.98 6.46 9.09
C GLU A 367 -18.87 7.98 9.32
N TYR A 368 -17.65 8.47 9.56
CA TYR A 368 -17.38 9.90 9.71
C TYR A 368 -17.76 10.70 8.45
N GLU A 369 -17.34 10.24 7.28
CA GLU A 369 -17.65 10.91 6.00
C GLU A 369 -19.15 10.89 5.70
N THR A 370 -19.81 9.74 5.92
CA THR A 370 -21.26 9.59 5.77
C THR A 370 -22.03 10.52 6.71
N ALA A 371 -21.60 10.64 7.97
CA ALA A 371 -22.22 11.54 8.94
C ALA A 371 -22.09 13.01 8.53
N ARG A 372 -20.96 13.41 7.93
CA ARG A 372 -20.78 14.76 7.37
C ARG A 372 -21.74 15.02 6.22
N TYR A 373 -21.94 14.05 5.33
CA TYR A 373 -22.93 14.15 4.25
C TYR A 373 -24.34 14.33 4.81
N ALA A 374 -24.74 13.51 5.78
CA ALA A 374 -26.05 13.62 6.43
C ALA A 374 -26.24 14.98 7.13
N ALA A 375 -25.21 15.51 7.79
CA ALA A 375 -25.26 16.81 8.43
C ALA A 375 -25.44 17.96 7.42
N ALA A 376 -24.71 17.93 6.31
CA ALA A 376 -24.83 18.93 5.24
C ALA A 376 -26.26 18.99 4.67
N LEU A 377 -26.92 17.84 4.52
CA LEU A 377 -28.31 17.76 4.07
C LEU A 377 -29.30 18.39 5.04
N ASN A 378 -29.13 18.14 6.32
CA ASN A 378 -30.03 18.71 7.33
C ASN A 378 -29.84 20.22 7.47
N SER A 379 -28.66 20.74 7.09
CA SER A 379 -28.33 22.16 7.16
C SER A 379 -28.75 22.99 5.94
N THR A 380 -29.13 22.36 4.82
CA THR A 380 -29.55 23.08 3.60
C THR A 380 -31.02 23.52 3.70
N PRO A 381 -31.34 24.83 3.54
CA PRO A 381 -32.71 25.31 3.68
C PRO A 381 -33.64 24.71 2.62
N ARG A 382 -34.70 24.01 3.04
CA ARG A 382 -35.76 23.47 2.16
C ARG A 382 -36.55 24.52 1.36
N SER A 383 -36.24 25.81 1.53
CA SER A 383 -37.09 26.92 1.06
C SER A 383 -36.80 27.41 -0.37
N SER A 384 -35.77 26.90 -1.06
CA SER A 384 -35.53 27.23 -2.47
C SER A 384 -36.11 26.14 -3.37
N SER A 385 -37.42 26.16 -3.61
CA SER A 385 -38.11 25.26 -4.57
C SER A 385 -37.70 25.46 -6.05
N LYS A 386 -36.54 26.04 -6.31
CA LYS A 386 -35.97 26.32 -7.63
C LYS A 386 -34.49 25.93 -7.76
N SER A 387 -33.88 25.35 -6.72
CA SER A 387 -32.47 24.94 -6.74
C SER A 387 -32.37 23.42 -6.58
N SER A 388 -32.23 22.71 -7.70
CA SER A 388 -31.82 21.30 -7.75
C SER A 388 -30.33 21.09 -7.38
N ALA A 389 -29.68 22.10 -6.80
CA ALA A 389 -28.27 22.03 -6.42
C ALA A 389 -28.08 21.18 -5.16
N LYS A 390 -27.28 20.11 -5.27
CA LYS A 390 -26.79 19.34 -4.12
C LYS A 390 -26.05 20.28 -3.14
N PRO A 391 -26.09 20.04 -1.81
CA PRO A 391 -25.30 20.80 -0.85
C PRO A 391 -23.83 20.78 -1.26
N GLU A 392 -23.17 21.94 -1.31
CA GLU A 392 -21.74 22.00 -1.56
C GLU A 392 -21.00 21.56 -0.29
N LEU A 393 -20.34 20.41 -0.38
CA LEU A 393 -19.62 19.82 0.73
C LEU A 393 -18.19 20.36 0.76
N GLU A 394 -17.79 20.91 1.90
CA GLU A 394 -16.41 21.34 2.11
C GLU A 394 -15.45 20.13 2.08
N PRO A 395 -14.21 20.32 1.58
CA PRO A 395 -13.22 19.25 1.57
C PRO A 395 -12.84 18.84 3.00
N ILE A 396 -12.43 17.58 3.18
CA ILE A 396 -11.92 17.11 4.46
C ILE A 396 -10.49 17.62 4.62
N LEU A 397 -10.27 18.48 5.62
CA LEU A 397 -8.95 19.01 5.94
C LEU A 397 -8.25 18.17 7.00
N ALA A 398 -6.92 18.25 7.08
CA ALA A 398 -6.17 17.60 8.15
C ALA A 398 -6.68 17.97 9.55
N ARG A 399 -7.06 19.24 9.78
CA ARG A 399 -7.67 19.66 11.06
C ARG A 399 -8.94 18.89 11.42
N ASP A 400 -9.76 18.52 10.43
CA ASP A 400 -11.04 17.86 10.69
C ASP A 400 -10.76 16.41 11.14
N ILE A 401 -9.76 15.77 10.51
CA ILE A 401 -9.27 14.44 10.91
C ILE A 401 -8.68 14.49 12.32
N TYR A 402 -7.92 15.54 12.67
CA TYR A 402 -7.40 15.71 14.03
C TYR A 402 -8.55 15.75 15.05
N HIS A 403 -9.57 16.56 14.82
CA HIS A 403 -10.67 16.72 15.77
C HIS A 403 -11.47 15.43 15.96
N GLU A 404 -11.70 14.68 14.89
CA GLU A 404 -12.46 13.43 14.94
C GLU A 404 -11.63 12.29 15.55
N PHE A 405 -10.44 12.04 15.02
CA PHE A 405 -9.69 10.81 15.32
C PHE A 405 -8.63 11.01 16.38
N PHE A 406 -8.08 12.22 16.55
CA PHE A 406 -6.96 12.45 17.46
C PHE A 406 -7.37 13.11 18.78
N ALA A 407 -8.13 14.20 18.75
CA ALA A 407 -8.25 15.14 19.87
C ALA A 407 -8.65 14.48 21.20
N ARG A 408 -9.65 13.59 21.18
CA ARG A 408 -10.14 12.88 22.40
C ARG A 408 -9.15 11.87 22.97
N ARG A 409 -8.11 11.51 22.21
CA ARG A 409 -7.09 10.51 22.58
C ARG A 409 -5.81 11.16 23.10
N LEU A 410 -5.70 12.50 23.04
CA LEU A 410 -4.55 13.25 23.51
C LEU A 410 -4.40 13.13 25.03
N VAL A 411 -3.25 12.64 25.46
CA VAL A 411 -2.87 12.49 26.88
C VAL A 411 -1.41 12.89 27.06
N ALA A 412 -0.99 13.29 28.26
CA ALA A 412 0.37 13.78 28.50
C ALA A 412 1.46 12.68 28.44
N ARG A 413 1.09 11.41 28.57
CA ARG A 413 2.01 10.26 28.54
C ARG A 413 1.30 8.98 28.11
N ARG A 414 1.98 8.18 27.31
CA ARG A 414 1.67 6.76 27.06
C ARG A 414 2.95 5.94 27.16
N ASP A 415 2.89 4.88 27.95
CA ASP A 415 3.96 3.88 28.01
C ASP A 415 3.74 2.82 26.91
N ASP A 416 4.81 2.13 26.51
CA ASP A 416 4.81 1.10 25.47
C ASP A 416 4.18 1.61 24.16
N TRP A 417 4.52 2.85 23.81
CA TRP A 417 3.89 3.60 22.73
C TRP A 417 4.90 4.48 22.01
N ASP A 418 4.90 4.44 20.66
CA ASP A 418 5.77 5.24 19.81
C ASP A 418 4.94 6.25 18.99
N ASN A 419 5.05 7.53 19.35
CA ASN A 419 4.45 8.67 18.64
C ASN A 419 5.30 9.16 17.46
N ALA A 420 6.33 8.41 17.07
CA ALA A 420 7.29 8.74 16.02
C ALA A 420 8.11 10.02 16.29
N SER A 421 8.27 10.43 17.55
CA SER A 421 9.16 11.55 17.88
C SER A 421 10.62 11.17 17.64
N GLY A 422 11.27 11.91 16.75
CA GLY A 422 12.67 11.67 16.38
C GLY A 422 13.19 12.59 15.29
N GLU A 423 12.59 13.77 15.12
CA GLU A 423 13.09 14.81 14.20
C GLU A 423 14.38 15.44 14.76
N ARG A 424 14.50 15.48 16.09
CA ARG A 424 15.69 15.90 16.81
C ARG A 424 15.91 15.00 18.02
N LEU A 425 17.14 14.51 18.22
CA LEU A 425 17.47 13.63 19.33
C LEU A 425 18.38 14.34 20.36
N TYR A 426 18.11 14.09 21.64
CA TYR A 426 18.96 14.45 22.76
C TYR A 426 19.41 13.15 23.41
N LEU A 427 20.71 12.90 23.33
CA LEU A 427 21.38 11.70 23.82
C LEU A 427 22.71 12.09 24.45
N ASN A 428 23.27 11.20 25.26
CA ASN A 428 24.65 11.30 25.74
C ASN A 428 25.55 10.51 24.81
N SER A 429 26.24 11.21 23.89
CA SER A 429 27.08 10.63 22.84
C SER A 429 28.25 9.80 23.37
N SER A 430 28.68 10.02 24.62
CA SER A 430 29.77 9.27 25.26
C SER A 430 29.30 8.11 26.13
N ALA A 431 27.99 7.96 26.38
CA ALA A 431 27.47 6.93 27.29
C ALA A 431 27.47 5.52 26.66
N LYS A 432 27.30 5.42 25.34
CA LYS A 432 27.26 4.16 24.58
C LYS A 432 27.36 4.42 23.08
N GLU A 433 27.45 3.35 22.30
CA GLU A 433 27.37 3.40 20.84
C GLU A 433 25.93 3.68 20.37
N TYR A 434 25.80 4.58 19.39
CA TYR A 434 24.55 4.90 18.72
C TYR A 434 24.68 4.66 17.22
N SER A 435 23.57 4.37 16.56
CA SER A 435 23.56 4.22 15.10
C SER A 435 23.88 5.54 14.39
N GLU A 436 24.43 5.46 13.18
CA GLU A 436 24.73 6.65 12.35
C GLU A 436 23.51 7.56 12.17
N SER A 437 22.32 6.96 12.00
CA SER A 437 21.05 7.68 11.88
C SER A 437 20.72 8.49 13.13
N GLN A 438 20.98 7.93 14.33
CA GLN A 438 20.77 8.64 15.58
C GLN A 438 21.76 9.80 15.75
N LEU A 439 23.03 9.57 15.41
CA LEU A 439 24.07 10.61 15.47
C LEU A 439 23.79 11.76 14.51
N LYS A 440 23.31 11.46 13.29
CA LYS A 440 22.88 12.48 12.31
C LYS A 440 21.73 13.36 12.81
N LYS A 441 20.85 12.80 13.65
CA LYS A 441 19.70 13.50 14.25
C LYS A 441 20.00 14.10 15.62
N ALA A 442 21.18 13.85 16.19
CA ALA A 442 21.56 14.36 17.49
C ALA A 442 21.68 15.89 17.46
N TYR A 443 21.09 16.54 18.45
CA TYR A 443 21.16 18.00 18.56
C TYR A 443 22.54 18.44 19.02
N ASN A 444 23.00 19.57 18.47
CA ASN A 444 24.32 20.12 18.74
C ASN A 444 24.50 20.46 20.22
N ASP A 445 25.49 19.83 20.87
CA ASP A 445 25.77 19.99 22.30
C ASP A 445 26.04 21.43 22.72
N ALA A 446 26.72 22.22 21.87
CA ALA A 446 27.04 23.61 22.16
C ALA A 446 25.80 24.53 22.12
N LYS A 447 24.68 24.06 21.56
CA LYS A 447 23.42 24.81 21.45
C LYS A 447 22.37 24.40 22.49
N LYS A 448 22.64 23.37 23.30
CA LYS A 448 21.70 22.87 24.31
C LYS A 448 21.57 23.85 25.47
N THR A 449 20.34 24.15 25.88
CA THR A 449 20.07 24.79 27.19
C THR A 449 20.43 23.85 28.35
N GLU A 450 20.52 24.37 29.58
CA GLU A 450 20.80 23.54 30.76
C GLU A 450 19.74 22.45 30.99
N VAL A 451 18.49 22.70 30.60
CA VAL A 451 17.42 21.70 30.67
C VAL A 451 17.55 20.68 29.53
N GLU A 452 17.85 21.11 28.31
CA GLU A 452 18.09 20.22 27.17
C GLU A 452 19.29 19.28 27.36
N LYS A 453 20.34 19.74 28.06
CA LYS A 453 21.49 18.88 28.43
C LYS A 453 21.05 17.67 29.26
N LYS A 454 19.99 17.82 30.07
CA LYS A 454 19.46 16.76 30.94
C LYS A 454 18.34 15.94 30.28
N ALA A 455 17.86 16.33 29.10
CA ALA A 455 16.71 15.70 28.44
C ALA A 455 16.85 14.18 28.26
N HIS A 456 18.06 13.70 28.02
CA HIS A 456 18.39 12.29 27.84
C HIS A 456 18.38 11.46 29.13
N MET A 457 18.28 12.08 30.32
CA MET A 457 18.44 11.38 31.60
C MET A 457 17.17 10.65 32.07
N SER A 458 15.98 11.13 31.69
CA SER A 458 14.70 10.52 32.05
C SER A 458 13.56 11.05 31.19
N PHE A 459 12.41 10.36 31.21
CA PHE A 459 11.19 10.84 30.59
C PHE A 459 10.77 12.24 31.10
N GLU A 460 10.87 12.48 32.41
CA GLU A 460 10.48 13.78 33.00
C GLU A 460 11.44 14.90 32.62
N ASN A 461 12.74 14.63 32.49
CA ASN A 461 13.70 15.61 31.97
C ASN A 461 13.45 15.89 30.48
N CYS A 462 13.12 14.86 29.69
CA CYS A 462 12.72 15.02 28.29
C CYS A 462 11.46 15.88 28.17
N ARG A 463 10.45 15.65 29.02
CA ARG A 463 9.24 16.48 29.14
C ARG A 463 9.57 17.94 29.46
N ALA A 464 10.40 18.18 30.47
CA ALA A 464 10.80 19.53 30.87
C ALA A 464 11.50 20.28 29.73
N ALA A 465 12.42 19.62 29.03
CA ALA A 465 13.11 20.19 27.88
C ALA A 465 12.17 20.48 26.70
N CYS A 466 11.19 19.60 26.43
CA CYS A 466 10.19 19.84 25.40
C CYS A 466 9.28 21.03 25.75
N ARG A 467 8.86 21.15 27.01
CA ARG A 467 8.06 22.28 27.51
C ARG A 467 8.76 23.62 27.27
N GLU A 468 10.03 23.73 27.65
CA GLU A 468 10.84 24.94 27.42
C GLU A 468 11.06 25.23 25.92
N THR A 469 11.15 24.18 25.10
CA THR A 469 11.32 24.32 23.65
C THR A 469 10.01 24.74 22.99
N LYS A 470 9.87 26.02 22.65
CA LYS A 470 8.66 26.62 22.05
C LYS A 470 8.01 25.82 20.91
N ARG A 471 8.82 25.18 20.05
CA ARG A 471 8.33 24.43 18.88
C ARG A 471 8.04 22.95 19.15
N CYS A 472 8.44 22.41 20.30
CA CYS A 472 8.25 21.01 20.63
C CYS A 472 6.81 20.78 21.09
N PHE A 473 6.05 19.98 20.33
CA PHE A 473 4.69 19.57 20.70
C PHE A 473 4.67 18.18 21.33
N GLN A 474 5.58 17.31 20.91
CA GLN A 474 5.64 15.95 21.41
C GLN A 474 7.08 15.47 21.54
N PHE A 475 7.26 14.46 22.39
CA PHE A 475 8.53 13.83 22.63
C PHE A 475 8.37 12.32 22.84
N SER A 476 9.47 11.60 22.71
CA SER A 476 9.60 10.19 23.07
C SER A 476 10.83 10.01 23.94
N PHE A 477 10.81 9.00 24.80
CA PHE A 477 11.95 8.60 25.59
C PHE A 477 12.12 7.09 25.53
N LYS A 478 13.34 6.64 25.23
CA LYS A 478 13.72 5.24 25.26
C LYS A 478 15.22 5.12 25.49
N ASP A 479 15.60 4.35 26.51
CA ASP A 479 16.99 3.92 26.72
C ASP A 479 18.01 5.08 26.61
N GLY A 480 17.78 6.14 27.41
CA GLY A 480 18.65 7.32 27.45
C GLY A 480 18.62 8.20 26.20
N VAL A 481 17.64 8.03 25.32
CA VAL A 481 17.43 8.88 24.13
C VAL A 481 16.09 9.59 24.27
N CYS A 482 16.13 10.92 24.22
CA CYS A 482 14.96 11.77 24.17
C CYS A 482 14.79 12.29 22.73
N GLY A 483 13.68 11.96 22.07
CA GLY A 483 13.37 12.40 20.72
C GLY A 483 12.28 13.47 20.73
N PHE A 484 12.47 14.59 20.04
CA PHE A 484 11.43 15.61 19.83
C PHE A 484 10.83 15.49 18.44
N SER A 485 9.58 15.92 18.30
CA SER A 485 8.97 16.28 17.01
C SER A 485 8.25 17.62 17.12
N PHE A 486 8.25 18.35 16.01
CA PHE A 486 7.62 19.66 15.87
C PHE A 486 6.26 19.59 15.18
N SER A 487 5.73 18.37 15.02
CA SER A 487 4.38 18.05 14.56
C SER A 487 3.73 17.10 15.56
N ILE A 488 2.41 17.01 15.53
CA ILE A 488 1.63 16.18 16.45
C ILE A 488 1.20 14.92 15.70
N ARG A 489 1.44 13.76 16.30
CA ARG A 489 1.06 12.42 15.84
C ARG A 489 0.64 11.59 17.04
N LEU A 490 -0.25 10.63 16.82
CA LEU A 490 -0.61 9.69 17.88
C LEU A 490 0.40 8.57 17.88
N GLY A 491 0.68 7.98 16.72
CA GLY A 491 1.57 6.87 16.53
C GLY A 491 0.92 5.54 16.86
N LYS A 492 1.72 4.58 17.34
CA LYS A 492 1.32 3.18 17.47
C LYS A 492 1.79 2.54 18.78
N PRO A 493 1.07 1.51 19.27
CA PRO A 493 1.58 0.71 20.38
C PRO A 493 2.87 -0.01 19.97
N VAL A 494 3.80 -0.16 20.90
CA VAL A 494 5.03 -0.93 20.72
C VAL A 494 5.13 -1.94 21.85
N PRO A 495 4.98 -3.24 21.57
CA PRO A 495 5.07 -4.24 22.62
C PRO A 495 6.47 -4.20 23.26
N PRO A 496 6.55 -4.30 24.60
CA PRO A 496 7.83 -4.34 25.28
C PRO A 496 8.58 -5.61 24.86
N LYS A 497 9.88 -5.47 24.53
CA LYS A 497 10.73 -6.65 24.32
C LYS A 497 10.90 -7.39 25.66
N GLU A 498 10.94 -8.71 25.61
CA GLU A 498 11.20 -9.54 26.79
C GLU A 498 12.45 -9.06 27.53
N ASN A 499 12.40 -9.07 28.86
CA ASN A 499 13.48 -8.62 29.76
C ASN A 499 13.87 -7.13 29.69
N THR A 500 13.13 -6.28 28.96
CA THR A 500 13.37 -4.82 28.99
C THR A 500 12.79 -4.21 30.27
N LYS A 501 13.65 -3.58 31.08
CA LYS A 501 13.23 -2.88 32.31
C LYS A 501 12.27 -1.75 31.97
N ALA A 502 11.32 -1.47 32.86
CA ALA A 502 10.28 -0.47 32.61
C ALA A 502 10.81 0.92 32.23
N HIS A 503 11.95 1.35 32.78
CA HIS A 503 12.56 2.65 32.45
C HIS A 503 13.27 2.70 31.09
N ASP A 504 13.57 1.54 30.51
CA ASP A 504 14.21 1.39 29.19
C ASP A 504 13.18 1.20 28.07
N ARG A 505 11.90 1.05 28.43
CA ARG A 505 10.80 0.90 27.47
C ARG A 505 10.49 2.21 26.77
N MET A 506 9.87 2.09 25.60
CA MET A 506 9.43 3.25 24.84
C MET A 506 8.29 3.96 25.58
N ALA A 507 8.44 5.25 25.83
CA ALA A 507 7.37 6.10 26.32
C ALA A 507 7.20 7.33 25.42
N SER A 508 5.97 7.65 25.09
CA SER A 508 5.59 8.83 24.31
C SER A 508 4.96 9.88 25.21
N GLY A 509 5.27 11.14 24.96
CA GLY A 509 4.71 12.29 25.68
C GLY A 509 4.27 13.39 24.72
N TRP A 510 3.27 14.13 25.16
CA TRP A 510 2.72 15.29 24.45
C TRP A 510 2.63 16.46 25.40
N ASP A 511 2.99 17.64 24.91
CA ASP A 511 2.79 18.88 25.64
C ASP A 511 1.35 19.37 25.42
N VAL A 512 0.42 18.77 26.17
CA VAL A 512 -1.03 18.91 25.97
C VAL A 512 -1.47 20.37 25.96
N GLU A 513 -1.03 21.16 26.93
CA GLU A 513 -1.36 22.59 27.03
C GLU A 513 -0.94 23.35 25.77
N LYS A 514 0.32 23.17 25.34
CA LYS A 514 0.85 23.82 24.13
C LYS A 514 0.12 23.37 22.86
N ILE A 515 -0.27 22.10 22.79
CA ILE A 515 -1.04 21.57 21.66
C ILE A 515 -2.44 22.18 21.64
N GLU A 516 -3.15 22.21 22.76
CA GLU A 516 -4.49 22.77 22.87
C GLU A 516 -4.50 24.27 22.54
N GLU A 517 -3.54 25.03 23.06
CA GLU A 517 -3.34 26.44 22.69
C GLU A 517 -3.10 26.62 21.19
N TRP A 518 -2.26 25.76 20.59
CA TRP A 518 -1.98 25.81 19.16
C TRP A 518 -3.22 25.44 18.32
N VAL A 519 -3.97 24.42 18.70
CA VAL A 519 -5.22 24.02 18.03
C VAL A 519 -6.25 25.14 18.10
N GLU A 520 -6.46 25.75 19.28
CA GLU A 520 -7.41 26.85 19.45
C GLU A 520 -7.01 28.08 18.61
N LYS A 521 -5.71 28.41 18.59
CA LYS A 521 -5.19 29.49 17.75
C LYS A 521 -5.41 29.24 16.26
N ASN A 522 -5.43 27.99 15.82
CA ASN A 522 -5.58 27.59 14.42
C ASN A 522 -6.97 26.98 14.11
N LYS A 523 -7.97 27.19 14.98
CA LYS A 523 -9.31 26.59 14.82
C LYS A 523 -9.98 26.91 13.47
N VAL A 524 -9.76 28.12 12.93
CA VAL A 524 -10.29 28.55 11.64
C VAL A 524 -9.19 28.53 10.57
N CYS A 525 -9.37 27.68 9.57
CA CYS A 525 -8.65 27.77 8.31
C CYS A 525 -9.21 28.90 7.46
N LYS A 526 -8.48 30.00 7.35
CA LYS A 526 -8.89 31.17 6.54
C LYS A 526 -8.88 30.89 5.03
N LYS A 527 -8.08 29.92 4.59
CA LYS A 527 -7.93 29.50 3.20
C LYS A 527 -7.61 28.00 3.17
N VAL A 528 -8.23 27.28 2.24
CA VAL A 528 -7.84 25.91 1.89
C VAL A 528 -6.66 25.97 0.93
N PHE A 529 -5.60 25.22 1.24
CA PHE A 529 -4.39 25.18 0.42
C PHE A 529 -4.38 23.90 -0.42
N TRP A 530 -4.89 23.97 -1.64
CA TRP A 530 -4.80 22.88 -2.62
C TRP A 530 -3.38 22.73 -3.17
N PRO A 531 -2.97 21.53 -3.61
CA PRO A 531 -1.71 21.34 -4.33
C PRO A 531 -1.61 22.25 -5.56
N ASN A 532 -0.42 22.79 -5.83
CA ASN A 532 -0.14 23.60 -7.01
C ASN A 532 0.44 22.70 -8.11
N ILE A 533 -0.30 22.53 -9.22
CA ILE A 533 0.01 21.57 -10.30
C ILE A 533 0.46 22.28 -11.57
#